data_AF-A0A847EJA6-F1
#
_entry.id   AF-A0A847EJA6-F1
#
_cell.length_a   1.000
_cell.length_b   1.000
_cell.length_c   1.000
_cell.angle_alpha   90.00
_cell.angle_beta   90.00
_cell.angle_gamma   90.00
#
_symmetry.space_group_name_H-M   'P 1'
#
loop_
_entity.id
_entity.type
_entity.pdbx_description
1 polymer ?
#
loop_
_entity_poly.entity_id
_entity_poly.type
_entity_poly.pdbx_seq_one_letter_code
_entity_poly.pdbx_strand_id
1 'polypeptide(L)'
;MKRLLVSIAAIAVIFSAAGCSAELPQITIPSSENKPASAASVSTESAEPPAEKPALPKPSDTGPFRSVDSAWSVSTVYEHSLIYPSSLCTGPDGDAFVYDRVKGSMFRIAQTDYSVTMYKDMNSSFPVNSDESISCIAWLPNSEKFVFGLKNGAIGYYEPGTDATGLMLKGLKDYRMGWSYFEVNPEDDSFFASSQSPLPGGKIYRFTADMEAEVIVTDTQGVFQTAWSPAEKVLYYTETYSGTLKKVNPETRVVTTVLNNIGIPGTYEPIAAAYNPAMREINVFTAVDGLMKADGEVLMPPDSGVGTMCWWDAAGESGALTMVQNAGANIIRFDVKEQRSRALTDHVNAFHLACDKNGSILIDSPQDYGSSISKVDASGISDYYRNTESALKALMNDAEGNVFAAWDNGEISIITEPGTDTAQTWTDGITEIQDMAHNPADNTIIVMRDTGTGSTELTGIEIDNPASRTVLATIASPRSFQVTCGSDGTIYALVWDSSGAFIIVTVDPEGNQSVLHHDIFSDNRAVALPGFTYCRETDGLMVSTIEDIRLYPVDGSARTTFAVSNGAVDIFTLTEDNDGAIVGMHSGRVFRFLKNEG
;
A
#
# COMPACT_ATOMS: atom_id res chain seq x y z
N MET A 1 -33.09 0.31 43.26
CA MET A 1 -33.52 1.66 43.66
C MET A 1 -33.14 2.62 42.55
N LYS A 2 -34.15 3.12 41.83
CA LYS A 2 -33.98 4.04 40.68
C LYS A 2 -34.14 5.48 41.17
N ARG A 3 -33.22 6.38 40.80
CA ARG A 3 -33.48 7.83 40.80
C ARG A 3 -33.13 8.43 39.44
N LEU A 4 -34.09 9.22 39.02
CA LEU A 4 -34.22 10.07 37.85
C LEU A 4 -33.53 11.42 38.13
N LEU A 5 -32.96 12.08 37.12
CA LEU A 5 -33.05 13.53 36.95
C LEU A 5 -32.79 13.94 35.50
N VAL A 6 -33.55 14.95 35.10
CA VAL A 6 -33.89 15.46 33.75
C VAL A 6 -33.46 16.93 33.67
N SER A 7 -33.11 17.43 32.47
CA SER A 7 -33.43 18.77 31.87
C SER A 7 -32.78 18.82 30.46
N ILE A 8 -33.48 18.84 29.30
CA ILE A 8 -34.33 19.87 28.61
C ILE A 8 -33.49 21.12 28.22
N ALA A 9 -33.36 21.58 26.97
CA ALA A 9 -34.32 21.94 25.89
C ALA A 9 -33.67 21.79 24.48
N ALA A 10 -34.28 21.25 23.41
CA ALA A 10 -35.49 21.60 22.63
C ALA A 10 -35.33 22.79 21.66
N ILE A 11 -35.50 22.53 20.35
CA ILE A 11 -36.49 23.16 19.44
C ILE A 11 -36.61 22.28 18.18
N ALA A 12 -37.83 21.80 17.94
CA ALA A 12 -38.31 21.27 16.67
C ALA A 12 -39.49 22.15 16.23
N VAL A 13 -39.59 22.50 14.95
CA VAL A 13 -40.82 22.99 14.35
C VAL A 13 -41.01 22.33 12.99
N ILE A 14 -42.10 21.59 12.87
CA ILE A 14 -42.72 21.11 11.63
C ILE A 14 -43.80 22.12 11.25
N PHE A 15 -43.91 22.50 9.97
CA PHE A 15 -45.21 22.82 9.37
C PHE A 15 -45.26 22.48 7.88
N SER A 16 -46.34 21.82 7.49
CA SER A 16 -46.74 21.52 6.12
C SER A 16 -47.88 22.44 5.65
N ALA A 17 -47.82 22.79 4.37
CA ALA A 17 -48.89 23.02 3.41
C ALA A 17 -49.55 24.42 3.24
N ALA A 18 -49.63 24.78 1.95
CA ALA A 18 -50.58 25.63 1.23
C ALA A 18 -50.29 27.13 1.03
N GLY A 19 -50.08 27.50 -0.25
CA GLY A 19 -50.79 28.62 -0.86
C GLY A 19 -50.01 29.90 -1.21
N CYS A 20 -49.83 30.12 -2.52
CA CYS A 20 -49.71 31.41 -3.24
C CYS A 20 -48.43 32.28 -3.12
N SER A 21 -47.70 32.30 -4.26
CA SER A 21 -47.34 33.48 -5.07
C SER A 21 -46.48 34.61 -4.44
N ALA A 22 -45.20 34.69 -4.82
CA ALA A 22 -44.72 35.65 -5.83
C ALA A 22 -43.19 35.59 -6.02
N GLU A 23 -42.79 35.32 -7.27
CA GLU A 23 -41.62 35.80 -8.03
C GLU A 23 -40.18 35.69 -7.45
N LEU A 24 -39.43 34.72 -8.00
CA LEU A 24 -37.98 34.83 -8.23
C LEU A 24 -37.74 35.06 -9.73
N PRO A 25 -36.77 35.90 -10.15
CA PRO A 25 -36.57 36.22 -11.56
C PRO A 25 -36.01 35.02 -12.35
N GLN A 26 -36.64 34.75 -13.49
CA GLN A 26 -36.21 33.79 -14.49
C GLN A 26 -34.94 34.28 -15.22
N ILE A 27 -33.96 33.38 -15.38
CA ILE A 27 -33.05 33.42 -16.54
C ILE A 27 -33.44 32.25 -17.45
N THR A 28 -33.84 32.61 -18.65
CA THR A 28 -34.42 31.76 -19.70
C THR A 28 -33.35 30.90 -20.38
N ILE A 29 -33.56 29.59 -20.44
CA ILE A 29 -32.87 28.70 -21.39
C ILE A 29 -33.80 28.57 -22.62
N PRO A 30 -33.40 28.99 -23.83
CA PRO A 30 -34.18 28.71 -25.02
C PRO A 30 -33.94 27.27 -25.48
N SER A 31 -35.03 26.53 -25.63
CA SER A 31 -35.09 25.27 -26.36
C SER A 31 -34.94 25.50 -27.86
N SER A 32 -34.27 24.58 -28.57
CA SER A 32 -34.55 24.37 -29.99
C SER A 32 -34.53 22.90 -30.35
N GLU A 33 -35.42 22.61 -31.28
CA GLU A 33 -35.97 21.32 -31.67
C GLU A 33 -34.96 20.39 -32.37
N ASN A 34 -35.21 19.09 -32.19
CA ASN A 34 -34.66 18.00 -32.97
C ASN A 34 -34.87 18.19 -34.49
N LYS A 35 -33.78 18.21 -35.25
CA LYS A 35 -33.70 17.63 -36.60
C LYS A 35 -32.26 17.19 -36.91
N PRO A 36 -32.04 16.02 -37.54
CA PRO A 36 -30.71 15.43 -37.69
C PRO A 36 -29.95 16.12 -38.82
N ALA A 37 -28.77 16.68 -38.51
CA ALA A 37 -27.84 17.21 -39.49
C ALA A 37 -26.86 16.11 -39.94
N SER A 38 -26.63 16.07 -41.25
CA SER A 38 -25.79 15.11 -41.97
C SER A 38 -24.37 15.02 -41.45
N ALA A 39 -23.81 13.81 -41.47
CA ALA A 39 -22.41 13.50 -41.22
C ALA A 39 -21.47 14.45 -41.99
N ALA A 40 -20.80 15.34 -41.26
CA ALA A 40 -19.61 16.02 -41.73
C ALA A 40 -18.42 15.08 -41.50
N SER A 41 -17.76 14.69 -42.59
CA SER A 41 -16.50 13.97 -42.58
C SER A 41 -15.45 14.77 -41.81
N VAL A 42 -15.06 14.26 -40.63
CA VAL A 42 -13.88 14.76 -39.91
C VAL A 42 -12.65 14.29 -40.67
N SER A 43 -11.86 15.23 -41.16
CA SER A 43 -10.55 15.00 -41.75
C SER A 43 -9.64 14.33 -40.73
N THR A 44 -9.13 13.16 -41.08
CA THR A 44 -8.03 12.49 -40.40
C THR A 44 -6.75 13.27 -40.63
N GLU A 45 -6.50 14.30 -39.83
CA GLU A 45 -5.11 14.67 -39.52
C GLU A 45 -4.64 13.68 -38.46
N SER A 46 -3.59 12.93 -38.80
CA SER A 46 -2.96 11.97 -37.92
C SER A 46 -2.42 12.70 -36.70
N ALA A 47 -3.14 12.62 -35.59
CA ALA A 47 -2.53 12.83 -34.28
C ALA A 47 -1.41 11.81 -34.16
N GLU A 48 -0.18 12.29 -33.96
CA GLU A 48 0.91 11.44 -33.51
C GLU A 48 0.43 10.63 -32.30
N PRO A 49 0.71 9.30 -32.27
CA PRO A 49 0.39 8.52 -31.09
C PRO A 49 1.07 9.18 -29.88
N PRO A 50 0.39 9.26 -28.72
CA PRO A 50 1.04 9.70 -27.50
C PRO A 50 2.30 8.86 -27.31
N ALA A 51 3.41 9.52 -26.98
CA ALA A 51 4.71 8.87 -26.80
C ALA A 51 4.53 7.59 -25.97
N GLU A 52 5.02 6.48 -26.52
CA GLU A 52 5.02 5.18 -25.87
C GLU A 52 5.63 5.35 -24.47
N LYS A 53 4.84 5.10 -23.41
CA LYS A 53 5.39 5.05 -22.06
C LYS A 53 6.55 4.06 -22.06
N PRO A 54 7.72 4.39 -21.50
CA PRO A 54 8.81 3.43 -21.39
C PRO A 54 8.28 2.18 -20.69
N ALA A 55 8.47 1.02 -21.29
CA ALA A 55 8.20 -0.24 -20.62
C ALA A 55 8.94 -0.23 -19.27
N LEU A 56 8.23 -0.64 -18.20
CA LEU A 56 8.84 -0.78 -16.89
C LEU A 56 10.08 -1.67 -17.04
N PRO A 57 11.27 -1.21 -16.61
CA PRO A 57 12.49 -1.97 -16.77
C PRO A 57 12.39 -3.27 -15.96
N LYS A 58 12.99 -4.32 -16.51
CA LYS A 58 13.16 -5.62 -15.86
C LYS A 58 13.75 -5.46 -14.46
N PRO A 59 13.37 -6.27 -13.46
CA PRO A 59 14.29 -6.57 -12.36
C PRO A 59 15.52 -7.22 -13.01
N SER A 60 16.63 -6.50 -13.04
CA SER A 60 17.88 -6.99 -13.61
C SER A 60 18.82 -7.47 -12.51
N ASP A 61 19.78 -8.31 -12.87
CA ASP A 61 20.93 -8.74 -12.05
C ASP A 61 21.84 -7.57 -11.60
N THR A 62 21.39 -6.32 -11.75
CA THR A 62 22.10 -5.07 -11.44
C THR A 62 21.32 -4.27 -10.40
N GLY A 63 21.51 -4.58 -9.11
CA GLY A 63 21.20 -3.70 -7.98
C GLY A 63 19.78 -3.10 -7.86
N PRO A 64 19.58 -2.20 -6.87
CA PRO A 64 18.30 -1.52 -6.60
C PRO A 64 17.84 -0.53 -7.68
N PHE A 65 18.80 0.16 -8.30
CA PHE A 65 18.57 1.33 -9.13
C PHE A 65 19.26 1.16 -10.48
N ARG A 66 18.59 1.59 -11.55
CA ARG A 66 19.19 1.67 -12.90
C ARG A 66 20.00 2.95 -13.11
N SER A 67 19.75 3.97 -12.30
CA SER A 67 20.53 5.21 -12.26
C SER A 67 20.45 5.86 -10.89
N VAL A 68 21.53 6.47 -10.47
CA VAL A 68 21.66 7.27 -9.24
C VAL A 68 22.44 8.53 -9.62
N ASP A 69 22.20 9.64 -8.92
CA ASP A 69 22.97 10.87 -9.06
C ASP A 69 24.48 10.56 -8.99
N SER A 70 25.24 11.15 -9.91
CA SER A 70 26.66 10.84 -10.09
C SER A 70 27.55 11.19 -8.89
N ALA A 71 27.09 12.06 -7.98
CA ALA A 71 27.78 12.36 -6.73
C ALA A 71 27.60 11.28 -5.67
N TRP A 72 26.78 10.25 -5.95
CA TRP A 72 26.45 9.18 -5.01
C TRP A 72 26.73 7.81 -5.62
N SER A 73 26.88 6.83 -4.74
CA SER A 73 26.93 5.41 -5.06
C SER A 73 25.89 4.67 -4.23
N VAL A 74 25.46 3.50 -4.68
CA VAL A 74 24.52 2.65 -3.93
C VAL A 74 25.19 1.35 -3.51
N SER A 75 25.04 0.99 -2.25
CA SER A 75 25.45 -0.29 -1.69
C SER A 75 24.23 -1.05 -1.19
N THR A 76 24.05 -2.29 -1.63
CA THR A 76 23.06 -3.20 -1.06
C THR A 76 23.62 -3.79 0.23
N VAL A 77 22.95 -3.55 1.35
CA VAL A 77 23.30 -4.05 2.69
C VAL A 77 22.77 -5.47 2.88
N TYR A 78 21.52 -5.70 2.47
CA TYR A 78 20.85 -6.99 2.56
C TYR A 78 19.98 -7.20 1.34
N GLU A 79 19.84 -8.45 0.90
CA GLU A 79 18.92 -8.87 -0.15
C GLU A 79 18.22 -10.17 0.25
N HIS A 80 16.91 -10.11 0.32
CA HIS A 80 16.03 -11.18 0.68
C HIS A 80 15.90 -12.18 -0.46
N SER A 81 16.11 -13.45 -0.15
CA SER A 81 16.11 -14.54 -1.12
C SER A 81 14.77 -15.28 -1.23
N LEU A 82 13.76 -14.91 -0.43
CA LEU A 82 12.45 -15.58 -0.41
C LEU A 82 11.36 -14.71 -1.05
N ILE A 83 10.21 -15.35 -1.20
CA ILE A 83 9.25 -15.26 -2.31
C ILE A 83 8.96 -13.82 -2.79
N TYR A 84 8.88 -13.61 -4.11
CA TYR A 84 8.31 -12.39 -4.71
C TYR A 84 6.91 -12.63 -5.28
N PRO A 85 5.88 -12.76 -4.44
CA PRO A 85 4.52 -13.02 -4.90
C PRO A 85 4.02 -12.01 -5.93
N SER A 86 3.30 -12.50 -6.94
CA SER A 86 2.40 -11.68 -7.74
C SER A 86 0.95 -12.15 -7.69
N SER A 87 0.67 -13.33 -7.11
CA SER A 87 -0.69 -13.87 -7.03
C SER A 87 -0.82 -14.86 -5.88
N LEU A 88 -1.98 -14.80 -5.21
CA LEU A 88 -2.38 -15.61 -4.06
C LEU A 88 -3.73 -16.24 -4.35
N CYS A 89 -3.92 -17.49 -3.96
CA CYS A 89 -5.24 -18.08 -3.85
C CYS A 89 -5.27 -19.13 -2.73
N THR A 90 -6.47 -19.43 -2.24
CA THR A 90 -6.71 -20.60 -1.40
C THR A 90 -6.91 -21.81 -2.32
N GLY A 91 -6.10 -22.84 -2.14
CA GLY A 91 -6.06 -24.03 -2.98
C GLY A 91 -6.74 -25.25 -2.34
N PRO A 92 -6.38 -26.48 -2.79
CA PRO A 92 -6.94 -27.69 -2.23
C PRO A 92 -6.67 -27.82 -0.73
N ASP A 93 -7.58 -28.51 -0.05
CA ASP A 93 -7.55 -28.81 1.39
C ASP A 93 -7.56 -27.59 2.32
N GLY A 94 -7.57 -26.35 1.81
CA GLY A 94 -7.50 -25.12 2.60
C GLY A 94 -6.10 -24.52 2.72
N ASP A 95 -5.11 -25.04 2.00
CA ASP A 95 -3.77 -24.42 1.96
C ASP A 95 -3.75 -23.16 1.09
N ALA A 96 -2.77 -22.28 1.33
CA ALA A 96 -2.55 -21.11 0.47
C ALA A 96 -1.48 -21.40 -0.59
N PHE A 97 -1.69 -20.86 -1.79
CA PHE A 97 -0.77 -20.99 -2.92
C PHE A 97 -0.36 -19.62 -3.43
N VAL A 98 0.94 -19.46 -3.65
CA VAL A 98 1.57 -18.20 -4.04
C VAL A 98 2.41 -18.41 -5.28
N TYR A 99 2.24 -17.57 -6.29
CA TYR A 99 3.14 -17.55 -7.45
C TYR A 99 4.23 -16.49 -7.26
N ASP A 100 5.49 -16.93 -7.26
CA ASP A 100 6.68 -16.07 -7.21
C ASP A 100 7.08 -15.63 -8.63
N ARG A 101 7.04 -14.32 -8.89
CA ARG A 101 7.34 -13.75 -10.21
C ARG A 101 8.82 -13.67 -10.54
N VAL A 102 9.72 -13.77 -9.55
CA VAL A 102 11.17 -13.74 -9.73
C VAL A 102 11.69 -15.16 -9.95
N LYS A 103 11.19 -16.12 -9.17
CA LYS A 103 11.54 -17.54 -9.30
C LYS A 103 10.73 -18.25 -10.39
N GLY A 104 9.61 -17.68 -10.82
CA GLY A 104 8.69 -18.29 -11.78
C GLY A 104 8.10 -19.60 -11.26
N SER A 105 7.85 -19.68 -9.96
CA SER A 105 7.49 -20.92 -9.28
C SER A 105 6.29 -20.70 -8.38
N MET A 106 5.43 -21.70 -8.28
CA MET A 106 4.33 -21.75 -7.34
C MET A 106 4.79 -22.39 -6.03
N PHE A 107 4.55 -21.73 -4.92
CA PHE A 107 4.82 -22.16 -3.56
C PHE A 107 3.51 -22.46 -2.83
N ARG A 108 3.53 -23.47 -1.97
CA ARG A 108 2.46 -23.85 -1.06
C ARG A 108 2.82 -23.41 0.35
N ILE A 109 1.85 -22.84 1.05
CA ILE A 109 1.90 -22.55 2.48
C ILE A 109 0.91 -23.49 3.16
N ALA A 110 1.43 -24.41 3.97
CA ALA A 110 0.59 -25.38 4.66
C ALA A 110 -0.22 -24.70 5.77
N GLN A 111 -1.53 -24.95 5.83
CA GLN A 111 -2.42 -24.40 6.85
C GLN A 111 -2.16 -24.94 8.27
N THR A 112 -1.38 -26.02 8.39
CA THR A 112 -1.15 -26.73 9.65
C THR A 112 0.02 -26.17 10.45
N ASP A 113 1.07 -25.74 9.77
CA ASP A 113 2.34 -25.32 10.39
C ASP A 113 2.98 -24.10 9.70
N TYR A 114 2.28 -23.49 8.74
CA TYR A 114 2.75 -22.36 7.94
C TYR A 114 4.01 -22.65 7.12
N SER A 115 4.38 -23.92 6.93
CA SER A 115 5.57 -24.27 6.15
C SER A 115 5.43 -23.86 4.69
N VAL A 116 6.45 -23.19 4.19
CA VAL A 116 6.54 -22.72 2.81
C VAL A 116 7.37 -23.69 1.99
N THR A 117 6.77 -24.30 0.97
CA THR A 117 7.43 -25.30 0.11
C THR A 117 7.18 -25.01 -1.36
N MET A 118 8.20 -25.23 -2.21
CA MET A 118 7.98 -25.16 -3.66
C MET A 118 7.02 -26.27 -4.07
N TYR A 119 5.93 -25.90 -4.74
CA TYR A 119 4.92 -26.83 -5.21
C TYR A 119 5.09 -27.14 -6.70
N LYS A 120 5.35 -26.14 -7.54
CA LYS A 120 5.58 -26.32 -8.98
C LYS A 120 6.58 -25.29 -9.52
N ASP A 121 7.65 -25.77 -10.18
CA ASP A 121 8.43 -24.91 -11.08
C ASP A 121 7.63 -24.69 -12.37
N MET A 122 7.35 -23.44 -12.67
CA MET A 122 6.62 -23.01 -13.87
C MET A 122 7.53 -22.26 -14.84
N ASN A 123 8.74 -21.87 -14.41
CA ASN A 123 9.69 -21.05 -15.15
C ASN A 123 10.26 -21.81 -16.36
N SER A 124 10.32 -23.14 -16.27
CA SER A 124 10.73 -24.00 -17.38
C SER A 124 9.78 -23.90 -18.59
N SER A 125 8.49 -23.67 -18.32
CA SER A 125 7.43 -23.59 -19.34
C SER A 125 7.11 -22.15 -19.70
N PHE A 126 7.19 -21.24 -18.73
CA PHE A 126 6.78 -19.85 -18.81
C PHE A 126 7.85 -18.95 -18.17
N PRO A 127 8.96 -18.64 -18.87
CA PRO A 127 10.09 -17.93 -18.30
C PRO A 127 9.70 -16.56 -17.74
N VAL A 128 10.17 -16.21 -16.55
CA VAL A 128 9.85 -14.94 -15.84
C VAL A 128 10.17 -13.67 -16.63
N ASN A 129 11.12 -13.76 -17.56
CA ASN A 129 11.61 -12.65 -18.40
C ASN A 129 11.02 -12.65 -19.81
N SER A 130 9.88 -13.31 -20.01
CA SER A 130 9.18 -13.37 -21.29
C SER A 130 7.79 -12.74 -21.19
N ASP A 131 7.22 -12.40 -22.36
CA ASP A 131 5.81 -11.99 -22.46
C ASP A 131 4.84 -13.14 -22.09
N GLU A 132 5.36 -14.36 -21.99
CA GLU A 132 4.64 -15.55 -21.56
C GLU A 132 4.80 -15.82 -20.06
N SER A 133 5.40 -14.92 -19.27
CA SER A 133 5.48 -15.11 -17.82
C SER A 133 4.08 -15.10 -17.20
N ILE A 134 3.86 -15.97 -16.21
CA ILE A 134 2.60 -16.00 -15.45
C ILE A 134 2.44 -14.72 -14.65
N SER A 135 1.22 -14.20 -14.61
CA SER A 135 0.84 -13.02 -13.83
C SER A 135 -0.08 -13.36 -12.65
N CYS A 136 -1.02 -14.28 -12.85
CA CYS A 136 -1.99 -14.69 -11.84
C CYS A 136 -2.28 -16.20 -11.86
N ILE A 137 -2.70 -16.74 -10.71
CA ILE A 137 -3.14 -18.12 -10.51
C ILE A 137 -4.45 -18.17 -9.73
N ALA A 138 -5.24 -19.22 -9.93
CA ALA A 138 -6.39 -19.54 -9.08
C ALA A 138 -6.68 -21.05 -9.07
N TRP A 139 -7.32 -21.53 -8.01
CA TRP A 139 -7.75 -22.92 -7.86
C TRP A 139 -9.24 -23.06 -8.18
N LEU A 140 -9.59 -23.99 -9.07
CA LEU A 140 -10.97 -24.35 -9.39
C LEU A 140 -11.35 -25.62 -8.62
N PRO A 141 -12.17 -25.51 -7.56
CA PRO A 141 -12.38 -26.61 -6.61
C PRO A 141 -13.17 -27.78 -7.17
N ASN A 142 -14.14 -27.58 -8.05
CA ASN A 142 -14.98 -28.68 -8.55
C ASN A 142 -14.30 -29.48 -9.68
N SER A 143 -13.44 -28.82 -10.45
CA SER A 143 -12.67 -29.38 -11.56
C SER A 143 -11.29 -29.87 -11.12
N GLU A 144 -10.93 -29.63 -9.86
CA GLU A 144 -9.64 -29.97 -9.26
C GLU A 144 -8.44 -29.51 -10.11
N LYS A 145 -8.44 -28.25 -10.56
CA LYS A 145 -7.38 -27.73 -11.45
C LYS A 145 -6.92 -26.32 -11.07
N PHE A 146 -5.64 -26.03 -11.32
CA PHE A 146 -5.11 -24.67 -11.25
C PHE A 146 -5.26 -23.98 -12.60
N VAL A 147 -5.88 -22.81 -12.63
CA VAL A 147 -5.87 -21.91 -13.78
C VAL A 147 -4.82 -20.83 -13.58
N PHE A 148 -4.23 -20.35 -14.67
CA PHE A 148 -3.22 -19.29 -14.63
C PHE A 148 -3.34 -18.37 -15.85
N GLY A 149 -3.05 -17.09 -15.64
CA GLY A 149 -3.00 -16.07 -16.68
C GLY A 149 -1.55 -15.72 -17.02
N LEU A 150 -1.28 -15.49 -18.30
CA LEU A 150 0.02 -15.02 -18.80
C LEU A 150 -0.03 -13.51 -19.09
N LYS A 151 1.14 -12.84 -19.05
CA LYS A 151 1.25 -11.40 -19.38
C LYS A 151 0.76 -11.07 -20.80
N ASN A 152 1.01 -11.94 -21.77
CA ASN A 152 0.50 -11.80 -23.15
C ASN A 152 -1.02 -11.99 -23.27
N GLY A 153 -1.67 -12.45 -22.19
CA GLY A 153 -3.11 -12.60 -22.09
C GLY A 153 -3.68 -13.96 -22.45
N ALA A 154 -2.84 -14.96 -22.66
CA ALA A 154 -3.31 -16.33 -22.67
C ALA A 154 -3.72 -16.79 -21.27
N ILE A 155 -4.69 -17.71 -21.21
CA ILE A 155 -5.09 -18.42 -19.99
C ILE A 155 -4.82 -19.90 -20.21
N GLY A 156 -4.16 -20.53 -19.25
CA GLY A 156 -3.89 -21.96 -19.25
C GLY A 156 -4.33 -22.64 -17.96
N TYR A 157 -4.20 -23.96 -17.92
CA TYR A 157 -4.51 -24.74 -16.72
C TYR A 157 -3.63 -25.98 -16.55
N TYR A 158 -3.40 -26.31 -15.28
CA TYR A 158 -2.76 -27.54 -14.82
C TYR A 158 -3.78 -28.45 -14.15
N GLU A 159 -3.74 -29.74 -14.49
CA GLU A 159 -4.52 -30.80 -13.84
C GLU A 159 -3.61 -31.76 -13.07
N PRO A 160 -4.15 -32.49 -12.07
CA PRO A 160 -3.47 -33.60 -11.43
C PRO A 160 -2.89 -34.59 -12.45
N GLY A 161 -1.64 -34.99 -12.25
CA GLY A 161 -0.90 -35.82 -13.18
C GLY A 161 0.23 -36.61 -12.53
N THR A 162 0.98 -37.35 -13.35
CA THR A 162 2.06 -38.25 -12.89
C THR A 162 3.43 -37.59 -12.79
N ASP A 163 3.54 -36.30 -13.06
CA ASP A 163 4.78 -35.54 -12.90
C ASP A 163 5.26 -35.56 -11.44
N ALA A 164 6.54 -35.27 -11.20
CA ALA A 164 7.13 -35.27 -9.86
C ALA A 164 6.42 -34.32 -8.87
N THR A 165 5.72 -33.30 -9.38
CA THR A 165 4.92 -32.34 -8.61
C THR A 165 3.42 -32.65 -8.61
N GLY A 166 2.99 -33.72 -9.28
CA GLY A 166 1.59 -34.10 -9.39
C GLY A 166 0.74 -33.22 -10.31
N LEU A 167 1.31 -32.33 -11.14
CA LEU A 167 0.56 -31.44 -12.05
C LEU A 167 1.11 -31.44 -13.48
N MET A 168 0.22 -31.54 -14.49
CA MET A 168 0.54 -31.48 -15.93
C MET A 168 -0.20 -30.33 -16.63
N LEU A 169 0.48 -29.63 -17.55
CA LEU A 169 -0.12 -28.59 -18.40
C LEU A 169 -1.06 -29.24 -19.43
N LYS A 170 -2.30 -28.75 -19.54
CA LYS A 170 -3.35 -29.39 -20.36
C LYS A 170 -3.94 -28.52 -21.45
N GLY A 171 -3.99 -27.21 -21.25
CA GLY A 171 -4.50 -26.29 -22.26
C GLY A 171 -3.99 -24.88 -22.08
N LEU A 172 -4.00 -24.15 -23.19
CA LEU A 172 -3.65 -22.75 -23.30
C LEU A 172 -4.54 -22.12 -24.39
N LYS A 173 -5.27 -21.06 -24.04
CA LYS A 173 -6.15 -20.32 -24.96
C LYS A 173 -5.79 -18.83 -24.91
N ASP A 174 -5.60 -18.24 -26.08
CA ASP A 174 -5.22 -16.83 -26.23
C ASP A 174 -6.46 -15.92 -26.28
N TYR A 175 -6.46 -14.89 -25.44
CA TYR A 175 -7.49 -13.86 -25.38
C TYR A 175 -6.95 -12.46 -25.67
N ARG A 176 -5.62 -12.31 -25.80
CA ARG A 176 -4.90 -11.05 -26.07
C ARG A 176 -5.18 -9.92 -25.08
N MET A 177 -5.25 -10.25 -23.80
CA MET A 177 -5.54 -9.30 -22.71
C MET A 177 -4.73 -9.60 -21.46
N GLY A 178 -3.94 -8.65 -20.95
CA GLY A 178 -3.15 -8.86 -19.74
C GLY A 178 -4.01 -9.01 -18.48
N TRP A 179 -3.74 -10.05 -17.68
CA TRP A 179 -4.48 -10.38 -16.46
C TRP A 179 -3.69 -9.99 -15.21
N SER A 180 -4.37 -9.38 -14.23
CA SER A 180 -3.79 -9.05 -12.93
C SER A 180 -4.30 -9.98 -11.83
N TYR A 181 -5.55 -10.43 -11.90
CA TYR A 181 -6.13 -11.26 -10.86
C TYR A 181 -7.27 -12.15 -11.39
N PHE A 182 -7.44 -13.31 -10.76
CA PHE A 182 -8.56 -14.23 -10.98
C PHE A 182 -9.33 -14.47 -9.68
N GLU A 183 -10.64 -14.31 -9.72
CA GLU A 183 -11.53 -14.65 -8.61
C GLU A 183 -12.45 -15.80 -9.00
N VAL A 184 -12.57 -16.82 -8.16
CA VAL A 184 -13.32 -18.03 -8.49
C VAL A 184 -14.69 -18.00 -7.82
N ASN A 185 -15.73 -18.33 -8.58
CA ASN A 185 -16.99 -18.78 -8.01
C ASN A 185 -16.88 -20.27 -7.66
N PRO A 186 -16.78 -20.65 -6.38
CA PRO A 186 -16.58 -22.05 -6.00
C PRO A 186 -17.81 -22.93 -6.25
N GLU A 187 -18.96 -22.35 -6.60
CA GLU A 187 -20.20 -23.11 -6.81
C GLU A 187 -20.26 -23.83 -8.17
N ASP A 188 -19.58 -23.29 -9.19
CA ASP A 188 -19.64 -23.79 -10.56
C ASP A 188 -18.31 -23.72 -11.33
N ASP A 189 -17.22 -23.33 -10.67
CA ASP A 189 -15.89 -23.09 -11.25
C ASP A 189 -15.86 -22.03 -12.36
N SER A 190 -16.91 -21.22 -12.50
CA SER A 190 -16.75 -19.97 -13.24
C SER A 190 -15.78 -19.06 -12.49
N PHE A 191 -15.04 -18.25 -13.22
CA PHE A 191 -14.07 -17.34 -12.62
C PHE A 191 -14.08 -16.00 -13.33
N PHE A 192 -13.72 -14.96 -12.60
CA PHE A 192 -13.67 -13.60 -13.07
C PHE A 192 -12.22 -13.20 -13.28
N ALA A 193 -11.95 -12.54 -14.39
CA ALA A 193 -10.62 -12.02 -14.69
C ALA A 193 -10.64 -10.52 -14.84
N SER A 194 -9.64 -9.87 -14.28
CA SER A 194 -9.50 -8.42 -14.27
C SER A 194 -8.06 -7.99 -14.54
N SER A 195 -7.88 -6.70 -14.82
CA SER A 195 -6.59 -6.08 -15.09
C SER A 195 -6.50 -4.75 -14.36
N GLN A 196 -5.37 -4.51 -13.70
CA GLN A 196 -5.04 -3.23 -13.09
C GLN A 196 -4.60 -2.20 -14.14
N SER A 197 -4.34 -2.63 -15.37
CA SER A 197 -3.87 -1.73 -16.43
C SER A 197 -4.87 -0.59 -16.70
N PRO A 198 -4.43 0.69 -16.69
CA PRO A 198 -5.31 1.87 -16.85
C PRO A 198 -5.75 2.10 -18.31
N LEU A 199 -5.92 1.05 -19.10
CA LEU A 199 -6.27 1.21 -20.51
C LEU A 199 -7.70 1.76 -20.63
N PRO A 200 -7.95 2.73 -21.52
CA PRO A 200 -9.31 3.15 -21.85
C PRO A 200 -10.17 1.93 -22.21
N GLY A 201 -11.33 1.81 -21.57
CA GLY A 201 -12.23 0.67 -21.76
C GLY A 201 -11.81 -0.61 -21.03
N GLY A 202 -11.20 -0.48 -19.85
CA GLY A 202 -10.94 -1.59 -18.92
C GLY A 202 -12.19 -2.43 -18.67
N LYS A 203 -12.00 -3.74 -18.47
CA LYS A 203 -13.11 -4.71 -18.40
C LYS A 203 -12.88 -5.73 -17.30
N ILE A 204 -13.99 -6.28 -16.82
CA ILE A 204 -14.01 -7.53 -16.05
C ILE A 204 -14.70 -8.58 -16.90
N TYR A 205 -14.07 -9.73 -17.03
CA TYR A 205 -14.58 -10.89 -17.75
C TYR A 205 -15.08 -11.94 -16.78
N ARG A 206 -16.14 -12.66 -17.15
CA ARG A 206 -16.49 -13.95 -16.57
C ARG A 206 -16.09 -15.04 -17.56
N PHE A 207 -15.46 -16.08 -17.04
CA PHE A 207 -15.13 -17.30 -17.75
C PHE A 207 -15.92 -18.46 -17.16
N THR A 208 -16.40 -19.36 -18.01
CA THR A 208 -16.88 -20.67 -17.56
C THR A 208 -15.70 -21.57 -17.18
N ALA A 209 -15.97 -22.70 -16.51
CA ALA A 209 -14.95 -23.72 -16.22
C ALA A 209 -14.23 -24.25 -17.49
N ASP A 210 -14.89 -24.17 -18.65
CA ASP A 210 -14.38 -24.53 -19.99
C ASP A 210 -13.70 -23.36 -20.72
N MET A 211 -13.49 -22.23 -20.03
CA MET A 211 -12.82 -21.03 -20.54
C MET A 211 -13.60 -20.33 -21.68
N GLU A 212 -14.93 -20.37 -21.65
CA GLU A 212 -15.75 -19.49 -22.49
C GLU A 212 -15.96 -18.15 -21.80
N ALA A 213 -15.72 -17.05 -22.52
CA ALA A 213 -15.57 -15.73 -21.94
C ALA A 213 -16.75 -14.80 -22.28
N GLU A 214 -17.16 -13.98 -21.31
CA GLU A 214 -18.06 -12.85 -21.52
C GLU A 214 -17.62 -11.62 -20.73
N VAL A 215 -18.00 -10.43 -21.20
CA VAL A 215 -17.74 -9.17 -20.49
C VAL A 215 -18.91 -8.87 -19.55
N ILE A 216 -18.59 -8.63 -18.27
CA ILE A 216 -19.60 -8.29 -17.25
C ILE A 216 -19.54 -6.81 -16.82
N VAL A 217 -18.38 -6.17 -16.92
CA VAL A 217 -18.18 -4.75 -16.62
C VAL A 217 -17.31 -4.12 -17.71
N THR A 218 -17.62 -2.88 -18.08
CA THR A 218 -16.82 -2.04 -18.98
C THR A 218 -16.40 -0.76 -18.27
N ASP A 219 -15.42 -0.08 -18.85
CA ASP A 219 -14.93 1.25 -18.44
C ASP A 219 -14.36 1.28 -17.02
N THR A 220 -13.73 0.18 -16.62
CA THR A 220 -13.10 0.08 -15.32
C THR A 220 -11.85 0.94 -15.20
N GLN A 221 -11.59 1.43 -13.99
CA GLN A 221 -10.46 2.31 -13.66
C GLN A 221 -9.38 1.53 -12.89
N GLY A 222 -8.72 0.59 -13.57
CA GLY A 222 -7.61 -0.20 -13.01
C GLY A 222 -8.06 -1.13 -11.89
N VAL A 223 -8.61 -2.28 -12.27
CA VAL A 223 -9.13 -3.24 -11.29
C VAL A 223 -7.98 -3.98 -10.65
N PHE A 224 -7.77 -3.74 -9.36
CA PHE A 224 -6.70 -4.41 -8.63
C PHE A 224 -7.07 -5.83 -8.26
N GLN A 225 -8.21 -5.99 -7.58
CA GLN A 225 -8.68 -7.28 -7.11
C GLN A 225 -10.21 -7.38 -7.21
N THR A 226 -10.68 -8.60 -7.37
CA THR A 226 -12.10 -8.95 -7.34
C THR A 226 -12.35 -9.93 -6.19
N ALA A 227 -13.54 -9.91 -5.59
CA ALA A 227 -13.93 -10.83 -4.52
C ALA A 227 -15.38 -11.28 -4.71
N TRP A 228 -15.62 -12.58 -4.78
CA TRP A 228 -16.95 -13.14 -4.95
C TRP A 228 -17.67 -13.21 -3.61
N SER A 229 -18.92 -12.76 -3.54
CA SER A 229 -19.78 -12.97 -2.38
C SER A 229 -20.82 -14.07 -2.69
N PRO A 230 -20.61 -15.32 -2.20
CA PRO A 230 -21.58 -16.39 -2.37
C PRO A 230 -22.93 -16.09 -1.72
N ALA A 231 -22.95 -15.25 -0.68
CA ALA A 231 -24.16 -14.88 0.05
C ALA A 231 -25.05 -13.93 -0.77
N GLU A 232 -24.46 -12.98 -1.49
CA GLU A 232 -25.17 -11.98 -2.29
C GLU A 232 -25.28 -12.35 -3.78
N LYS A 233 -24.49 -13.32 -4.26
CA LYS A 233 -24.34 -13.65 -5.68
C LYS A 233 -23.88 -12.45 -6.51
N VAL A 234 -22.95 -11.68 -5.96
CA VAL A 234 -22.36 -10.50 -6.62
C VAL A 234 -20.84 -10.56 -6.54
N LEU A 235 -20.21 -9.95 -7.55
CA LEU A 235 -18.78 -9.76 -7.60
C LEU A 235 -18.45 -8.36 -7.08
N TYR A 236 -17.63 -8.29 -6.05
CA TYR A 236 -16.99 -7.05 -5.62
C TYR A 236 -15.70 -6.85 -6.38
N TYR A 237 -15.34 -5.60 -6.64
CA TYR A 237 -14.08 -5.27 -7.29
C TYR A 237 -13.60 -3.90 -6.85
N THR A 238 -12.28 -3.77 -6.75
CA THR A 238 -11.62 -2.54 -6.34
C THR A 238 -11.00 -1.86 -7.54
N GLU A 239 -11.13 -0.54 -7.60
CA GLU A 239 -10.56 0.28 -8.67
C GLU A 239 -9.58 1.28 -8.08
N THR A 240 -8.29 0.94 -8.20
CA THR A 240 -7.15 1.67 -7.62
C THR A 240 -7.15 3.16 -8.02
N TYR A 241 -7.30 3.50 -9.31
CA TYR A 241 -7.24 4.91 -9.73
C TYR A 241 -8.42 5.75 -9.25
N SER A 242 -9.57 5.11 -9.04
CA SER A 242 -10.75 5.81 -8.53
C SER A 242 -10.81 5.83 -7.01
N GLY A 243 -10.02 4.98 -6.33
CA GLY A 243 -10.12 4.75 -4.90
C GLY A 243 -11.50 4.25 -4.48
N THR A 244 -12.05 3.25 -5.18
CA THR A 244 -13.41 2.76 -4.91
C THR A 244 -13.49 1.24 -4.73
N LEU A 245 -14.42 0.82 -3.88
CA LEU A 245 -14.97 -0.52 -3.87
C LEU A 245 -16.32 -0.48 -4.58
N LYS A 246 -16.50 -1.33 -5.59
CA LYS A 246 -17.75 -1.48 -6.33
C LYS A 246 -18.24 -2.91 -6.23
N LYS A 247 -19.54 -3.11 -6.49
CA LYS A 247 -20.11 -4.44 -6.70
C LYS A 247 -20.94 -4.49 -7.96
N VAL A 248 -20.96 -5.66 -8.59
CA VAL A 248 -21.74 -5.97 -9.78
C VAL A 248 -22.46 -7.29 -9.61
N ASN A 249 -23.73 -7.34 -9.99
CA ASN A 249 -24.41 -8.61 -10.21
C ASN A 249 -24.05 -9.11 -11.63
N PRO A 250 -23.38 -10.27 -11.78
CA PRO A 250 -22.92 -10.74 -13.10
C PRO A 250 -24.05 -10.96 -14.12
N GLU A 251 -25.26 -11.28 -13.65
CA GLU A 251 -26.41 -11.55 -14.50
C GLU A 251 -27.10 -10.27 -14.99
N THR A 252 -27.30 -9.29 -14.10
CA THR A 252 -27.97 -8.03 -14.45
C THR A 252 -27.01 -6.96 -14.94
N ARG A 253 -25.70 -7.12 -14.68
CA ARG A 253 -24.61 -6.19 -14.99
C ARG A 253 -24.80 -4.81 -14.35
N VAL A 254 -25.64 -4.71 -13.33
CA VAL A 254 -25.84 -3.48 -12.56
C VAL A 254 -24.66 -3.29 -11.61
N VAL A 255 -23.94 -2.19 -11.80
CA VAL A 255 -22.82 -1.76 -10.96
C VAL A 255 -23.30 -0.80 -9.88
N THR A 256 -22.80 -0.94 -8.67
CA THR A 256 -23.04 0.00 -7.56
C THR A 256 -21.74 0.28 -6.83
N THR A 257 -21.46 1.55 -6.57
CA THR A 257 -20.33 1.93 -5.70
C THR A 257 -20.70 1.71 -4.25
N VAL A 258 -19.81 1.03 -3.53
CA VAL A 258 -19.98 0.63 -2.13
C VAL A 258 -19.18 1.57 -1.23
N LEU A 259 -17.90 1.76 -1.52
CA LEU A 259 -17.01 2.70 -0.84
C LEU A 259 -16.32 3.61 -1.84
N ASN A 260 -16.01 4.82 -1.40
CA ASN A 260 -15.27 5.84 -2.15
C ASN A 260 -14.14 6.36 -1.27
N ASN A 261 -13.12 6.97 -1.89
CA ASN A 261 -11.97 7.58 -1.19
C ASN A 261 -11.21 6.59 -0.30
N ILE A 262 -11.12 5.33 -0.73
CA ILE A 262 -10.28 4.32 -0.10
C ILE A 262 -8.93 4.24 -0.83
N GLY A 263 -7.86 3.98 -0.08
CA GLY A 263 -6.51 3.94 -0.65
C GLY A 263 -6.03 5.32 -1.06
N ILE A 264 -5.26 5.41 -2.14
CA ILE A 264 -4.81 6.69 -2.72
C ILE A 264 -5.38 6.89 -4.14
N PRO A 265 -6.50 7.62 -4.28
CA PRO A 265 -7.07 7.91 -5.59
C PRO A 265 -6.05 8.54 -6.55
N GLY A 266 -6.14 8.17 -7.82
CA GLY A 266 -5.23 8.64 -8.86
C GLY A 266 -3.90 7.90 -8.96
N THR A 267 -3.63 6.93 -8.07
CA THR A 267 -2.34 6.21 -8.05
C THR A 267 -2.42 4.75 -8.50
N TYR A 268 -1.33 4.00 -8.41
CA TYR A 268 -1.25 2.54 -8.59
C TYR A 268 -1.36 1.77 -7.25
N GLU A 269 -1.66 2.44 -6.14
CA GLU A 269 -1.76 1.82 -4.82
C GLU A 269 -2.75 0.64 -4.85
N PRO A 270 -2.29 -0.58 -4.47
CA PRO A 270 -3.16 -1.74 -4.38
C PRO A 270 -4.33 -1.53 -3.42
N ILE A 271 -5.53 -1.90 -3.84
CA ILE A 271 -6.70 -1.93 -2.95
C ILE A 271 -7.18 -3.37 -2.90
N ALA A 272 -6.77 -4.11 -1.88
CA ALA A 272 -7.10 -5.53 -1.76
C ALA A 272 -8.55 -5.72 -1.35
N ALA A 273 -9.16 -6.83 -1.78
CA ALA A 273 -10.47 -7.22 -1.31
C ALA A 273 -10.59 -8.74 -1.23
N ALA A 274 -11.22 -9.23 -0.16
CA ALA A 274 -11.49 -10.65 0.04
C ALA A 274 -12.84 -10.86 0.73
N TYR A 275 -13.47 -12.00 0.44
CA TYR A 275 -14.69 -12.41 1.14
C TYR A 275 -14.36 -13.14 2.42
N ASN A 276 -14.85 -12.63 3.55
CA ASN A 276 -14.79 -13.31 4.84
C ASN A 276 -16.00 -14.25 4.98
N PRO A 277 -15.80 -15.59 4.95
CA PRO A 277 -16.89 -16.54 5.08
C PRO A 277 -17.50 -16.58 6.48
N ALA A 278 -16.74 -16.28 7.52
CA ALA A 278 -17.21 -16.27 8.91
C ALA A 278 -18.16 -15.09 9.19
N MET A 279 -17.80 -13.90 8.70
CA MET A 279 -18.63 -12.69 8.84
C MET A 279 -19.67 -12.55 7.71
N ARG A 280 -19.51 -13.32 6.62
CA ARG A 280 -20.32 -13.29 5.41
C ARG A 280 -20.33 -11.93 4.71
N GLU A 281 -19.20 -11.23 4.75
CA GLU A 281 -19.02 -9.89 4.20
C GLU A 281 -17.72 -9.75 3.42
N ILE A 282 -17.56 -8.62 2.74
CA ILE A 282 -16.32 -8.28 2.03
C ILE A 282 -15.50 -7.39 2.94
N ASN A 283 -14.22 -7.71 3.05
CA ASN A 283 -13.22 -6.86 3.68
C ASN A 283 -12.30 -6.29 2.63
N VAL A 284 -11.86 -5.06 2.88
CA VAL A 284 -10.96 -4.29 2.03
C VAL A 284 -9.71 -3.99 2.82
N PHE A 285 -8.56 -4.02 2.16
CA PHE A 285 -7.29 -3.59 2.77
C PHE A 285 -6.60 -2.58 1.87
N THR A 286 -6.08 -1.50 2.45
CA THR A 286 -5.22 -0.52 1.77
C THR A 286 -4.00 -0.25 2.65
N ALA A 287 -2.89 0.21 2.06
CA ALA A 287 -1.68 0.54 2.83
C ALA A 287 -1.94 1.71 3.79
N VAL A 288 -2.96 2.51 3.52
CA VAL A 288 -3.21 3.78 4.22
C VAL A 288 -4.29 3.66 5.28
N ASP A 289 -5.31 2.86 5.02
CA ASP A 289 -6.49 2.74 5.89
C ASP A 289 -6.48 1.43 6.69
N GLY A 290 -5.60 0.48 6.34
CA GLY A 290 -5.55 -0.84 6.95
C GLY A 290 -6.70 -1.74 6.52
N LEU A 291 -7.04 -2.72 7.37
CA LEU A 291 -8.13 -3.66 7.13
C LEU A 291 -9.47 -3.05 7.55
N MET A 292 -10.44 -3.02 6.65
CA MET A 292 -11.77 -2.49 6.90
C MET A 292 -12.88 -3.41 6.38
N LYS A 293 -14.09 -3.20 6.88
CA LYS A 293 -15.32 -3.76 6.30
C LYS A 293 -15.78 -2.97 5.09
N ALA A 294 -16.65 -3.58 4.28
CA ALA A 294 -17.25 -2.92 3.12
C ALA A 294 -18.16 -1.71 3.46
N ASP A 295 -18.47 -1.46 4.73
CA ASP A 295 -19.16 -0.25 5.19
C ASP A 295 -18.21 0.88 5.65
N GLY A 296 -16.89 0.63 5.62
CA GLY A 296 -15.85 1.57 5.99
C GLY A 296 -15.40 1.48 7.46
N GLU A 297 -15.96 0.57 8.26
CA GLU A 297 -15.47 0.33 9.62
C GLU A 297 -14.04 -0.25 9.56
N VAL A 298 -13.06 0.47 10.12
CA VAL A 298 -11.69 -0.01 10.25
C VAL A 298 -11.62 -1.07 11.34
N LEU A 299 -11.17 -2.27 10.95
CA LEU A 299 -10.96 -3.42 11.83
C LEU A 299 -9.57 -3.44 12.43
N MET A 300 -8.58 -3.00 11.65
CA MET A 300 -7.19 -2.98 12.06
C MET A 300 -6.45 -1.87 11.29
N PRO A 301 -5.60 -1.07 11.95
CA PRO A 301 -4.78 -0.06 11.27
C PRO A 301 -3.79 -0.72 10.30
N PRO A 302 -3.23 0.05 9.35
CA PRO A 302 -2.15 -0.46 8.50
C PRO A 302 -0.92 -0.80 9.34
N ASP A 303 -0.28 -1.92 8.98
CA ASP A 303 0.91 -2.47 9.64
C ASP A 303 1.95 -2.99 8.60
N SER A 304 1.63 -2.84 7.31
CA SER A 304 2.49 -3.15 6.18
C SER A 304 1.93 -2.55 4.90
N GLY A 305 2.73 -2.57 3.84
CA GLY A 305 2.20 -2.39 2.48
C GLY A 305 1.09 -3.40 2.15
N VAL A 306 0.41 -3.18 1.03
CA VAL A 306 -0.72 -4.02 0.60
C VAL A 306 -0.47 -4.63 -0.77
N GLY A 307 -1.04 -5.81 -0.96
CA GLY A 307 -1.17 -6.46 -2.26
C GLY A 307 -2.40 -7.34 -2.29
N THR A 308 -2.36 -8.42 -3.06
CA THR A 308 -3.51 -9.30 -3.19
C THR A 308 -3.79 -10.02 -1.87
N MET A 309 -5.06 -10.05 -1.46
CA MET A 309 -5.50 -10.64 -0.20
C MET A 309 -6.46 -11.80 -0.45
N CYS A 310 -6.30 -12.93 0.20
CA CYS A 310 -7.34 -13.95 0.28
C CYS A 310 -7.77 -14.14 1.72
N TRP A 311 -9.00 -14.61 1.92
CA TRP A 311 -9.39 -15.07 3.24
C TRP A 311 -8.83 -16.47 3.47
N TRP A 312 -8.18 -16.66 4.61
CA TRP A 312 -7.48 -17.90 4.91
C TRP A 312 -7.63 -18.27 6.38
N ASP A 313 -8.46 -19.29 6.61
CA ASP A 313 -8.72 -19.84 7.93
C ASP A 313 -7.73 -21.00 8.20
N ALA A 314 -6.57 -20.68 8.77
CA ALA A 314 -5.50 -21.65 9.04
C ALA A 314 -5.40 -21.97 10.55
N ALA A 315 -4.97 -23.19 10.88
CA ALA A 315 -4.75 -23.66 12.25
C ALA A 315 -5.90 -23.40 13.26
N GLY A 316 -7.14 -23.28 12.79
CA GLY A 316 -8.32 -22.98 13.64
C GLY A 316 -8.53 -21.50 13.94
N GLU A 317 -7.76 -20.61 13.32
CA GLU A 317 -7.84 -19.16 13.46
C GLU A 317 -8.33 -18.52 12.15
N SER A 318 -9.33 -17.64 12.23
CA SER A 318 -9.85 -16.94 11.05
C SER A 318 -9.07 -15.65 10.81
N GLY A 319 -8.60 -15.44 9.59
CA GLY A 319 -7.79 -14.28 9.26
C GLY A 319 -7.72 -13.98 7.78
N ALA A 320 -7.27 -12.77 7.47
CA ALA A 320 -6.94 -12.39 6.11
C ALA A 320 -5.47 -12.72 5.87
N LEU A 321 -5.17 -13.45 4.80
CA LEU A 321 -3.81 -13.60 4.31
C LEU A 321 -3.61 -12.59 3.20
N THR A 322 -2.72 -11.63 3.43
CA THR A 322 -2.31 -10.70 2.39
C THR A 322 -0.90 -11.04 1.93
N MET A 323 -0.65 -10.79 0.66
CA MET A 323 0.71 -10.55 0.21
C MET A 323 0.89 -9.05 0.15
N VAL A 324 2.00 -8.52 0.64
CA VAL A 324 2.40 -7.15 0.28
C VAL A 324 2.77 -7.19 -1.21
N GLN A 325 2.17 -6.35 -2.07
CA GLN A 325 2.46 -6.46 -3.51
C GLN A 325 3.78 -5.80 -3.89
N ASN A 326 4.29 -6.25 -5.04
CA ASN A 326 5.54 -5.86 -5.65
C ASN A 326 6.77 -6.24 -4.84
N ALA A 327 7.92 -5.92 -5.44
CA ALA A 327 9.17 -6.52 -5.07
C ALA A 327 9.42 -6.21 -3.57
N GLY A 328 9.96 -7.16 -2.79
CA GLY A 328 10.08 -7.15 -1.32
C GLY A 328 8.97 -7.79 -0.53
N ALA A 329 7.99 -8.30 -1.26
CA ALA A 329 6.82 -8.92 -0.73
C ALA A 329 7.11 -10.02 0.30
N ASN A 330 6.72 -9.74 1.53
CA ASN A 330 6.50 -10.75 2.52
C ASN A 330 5.02 -11.17 2.54
N ILE A 331 4.77 -12.32 3.11
CA ILE A 331 3.41 -12.85 3.27
C ILE A 331 3.00 -12.54 4.70
N ILE A 332 1.90 -11.82 4.87
CA ILE A 332 1.42 -11.37 6.18
C ILE A 332 0.04 -11.95 6.41
N ARG A 333 -0.13 -12.55 7.58
CA ARG A 333 -1.43 -12.93 8.09
C ARG A 333 -1.93 -11.85 9.04
N PHE A 334 -3.14 -11.36 8.81
CA PHE A 334 -3.87 -10.50 9.73
C PHE A 334 -4.90 -11.33 10.50
N ASP A 335 -4.80 -11.29 11.82
CA ASP A 335 -5.81 -11.83 12.70
C ASP A 335 -6.79 -10.73 13.10
N VAL A 336 -8.03 -10.86 12.63
CA VAL A 336 -9.08 -9.86 12.88
C VAL A 336 -9.49 -9.85 14.35
N LYS A 337 -9.49 -11.02 14.99
CA LYS A 337 -9.97 -11.16 16.37
C LYS A 337 -8.97 -10.56 17.34
N GLU A 338 -7.69 -10.82 17.11
CA GLU A 338 -6.61 -10.30 17.94
C GLU A 338 -6.12 -8.91 17.48
N GLN A 339 -6.64 -8.39 16.34
CA GLN A 339 -6.27 -7.12 15.71
C GLN A 339 -4.76 -6.95 15.51
N ARG A 340 -4.10 -8.00 15.07
CA ARG A 340 -2.64 -8.10 14.99
C ARG A 340 -2.21 -8.80 13.72
N SER A 341 -1.00 -8.48 13.25
CA SER A 341 -0.41 -9.13 12.09
C SER A 341 0.73 -10.07 12.47
N ARG A 342 1.07 -10.98 11.57
CA ARG A 342 2.22 -11.88 11.67
C ARG A 342 2.83 -12.08 10.29
N ALA A 343 4.14 -11.84 10.17
CA ALA A 343 4.89 -12.21 8.99
C ALA A 343 5.09 -13.74 8.92
N LEU A 344 4.76 -14.35 7.78
CA LEU A 344 5.01 -15.78 7.49
C LEU A 344 6.31 -16.00 6.70
N THR A 345 6.90 -14.92 6.20
CA THR A 345 8.21 -14.85 5.56
C THR A 345 8.96 -13.64 6.11
N ASP A 346 10.28 -13.59 5.98
CA ASP A 346 11.06 -12.44 6.50
C ASP A 346 10.51 -11.10 5.99
N HIS A 347 10.52 -10.10 6.86
CA HIS A 347 9.91 -8.79 6.62
C HIS A 347 10.97 -7.76 6.23
N VAL A 348 10.91 -7.25 5.00
CA VAL A 348 11.90 -6.28 4.45
C VAL A 348 11.18 -5.17 3.67
N ASN A 349 9.95 -4.87 4.07
CA ASN A 349 9.12 -3.81 3.50
C ASN A 349 8.44 -3.04 4.63
N ALA A 350 9.28 -2.66 5.59
CA ALA A 350 8.96 -1.97 6.82
C ALA A 350 8.51 -0.53 6.56
N PHE A 351 7.56 -0.04 7.34
CA PHE A 351 7.16 1.37 7.31
C PHE A 351 8.12 2.25 8.11
N HIS A 352 8.86 1.65 9.05
CA HIS A 352 9.66 2.37 10.02
C HIS A 352 11.12 1.95 9.88
N LEU A 353 12.01 2.94 9.82
CA LEU A 353 13.44 2.71 9.65
C LEU A 353 14.27 3.74 10.42
N ALA A 354 15.28 3.25 11.12
CA ALA A 354 16.26 4.09 11.80
C ALA A 354 17.66 3.45 11.74
N CYS A 355 18.68 4.24 12.08
CA CYS A 355 20.04 3.74 12.25
C CYS A 355 20.52 3.93 13.69
N ASP A 356 21.12 2.90 14.28
CA ASP A 356 21.76 3.04 15.59
C ASP A 356 23.13 3.72 15.48
N LYS A 357 23.70 4.11 16.63
CA LYS A 357 25.05 4.70 16.75
C LYS A 357 26.19 3.85 16.18
N ASN A 358 25.96 2.56 15.91
CA ASN A 358 26.95 1.66 15.31
C ASN A 358 26.77 1.53 13.79
N GLY A 359 25.83 2.27 13.20
CA GLY A 359 25.46 2.14 11.79
C GLY A 359 24.70 0.85 11.50
N SER A 360 24.05 0.23 12.48
CA SER A 360 23.10 -0.86 12.27
C SER A 360 21.79 -0.30 11.73
N ILE A 361 21.20 -0.97 10.75
CA ILE A 361 19.89 -0.57 10.22
C ILE A 361 18.81 -1.32 11.00
N LEU A 362 17.83 -0.57 11.48
CA LEU A 362 16.73 -1.07 12.31
C LEU A 362 15.41 -0.88 11.57
N ILE A 363 14.58 -1.90 11.62
CA ILE A 363 13.28 -1.95 10.92
C ILE A 363 12.21 -2.46 11.86
N ASP A 364 10.96 -2.06 11.64
CA ASP A 364 9.85 -2.76 12.26
C ASP A 364 9.71 -4.18 11.72
N SER A 365 9.30 -5.10 12.58
CA SER A 365 9.04 -6.47 12.23
C SER A 365 7.83 -6.96 13.02
N PRO A 366 6.69 -7.27 12.35
CA PRO A 366 5.55 -7.87 13.03
C PRO A 366 5.86 -9.34 13.35
N GLN A 367 6.25 -9.62 14.59
CA GLN A 367 6.50 -10.97 15.08
C GLN A 367 5.47 -11.38 16.13
N ASP A 368 4.82 -12.53 15.89
CA ASP A 368 4.00 -13.27 16.86
C ASP A 368 3.10 -12.38 17.74
N TYR A 369 2.21 -11.64 17.08
CA TYR A 369 1.15 -10.86 17.73
C TYR A 369 1.71 -9.71 18.61
N GLY A 370 2.90 -9.17 18.34
CA GLY A 370 3.43 -7.93 18.92
C GLY A 370 4.38 -7.22 17.96
N SER A 371 4.83 -6.01 18.27
CA SER A 371 5.84 -5.33 17.44
C SER A 371 7.24 -5.59 17.97
N SER A 372 8.10 -6.02 17.06
CA SER A 372 9.53 -6.11 17.30
C SER A 372 10.24 -5.11 16.40
N ILE A 373 11.40 -4.65 16.87
CA ILE A 373 12.37 -3.98 16.05
C ILE A 373 13.44 -5.03 15.74
N SER A 374 13.75 -5.18 14.46
CA SER A 374 14.78 -6.08 13.98
C SER A 374 15.96 -5.29 13.46
N LYS A 375 17.15 -5.84 13.66
CA LYS A 375 18.38 -5.37 13.03
C LYS A 375 18.58 -6.09 11.70
N VAL A 376 19.00 -5.34 10.69
CA VAL A 376 19.35 -5.86 9.37
C VAL A 376 20.82 -5.60 9.06
N ASP A 377 21.52 -6.65 8.66
CA ASP A 377 22.86 -6.57 8.09
C ASP A 377 23.08 -7.64 7.01
N ALA A 378 24.30 -7.73 6.48
CA ALA A 378 24.64 -8.68 5.42
C ALA A 378 24.50 -10.16 5.84
N SER A 379 24.42 -10.46 7.14
CA SER A 379 24.21 -11.82 7.66
C SER A 379 22.73 -12.20 7.76
N GLY A 380 21.83 -11.22 7.76
CA GLY A 380 20.39 -11.46 7.82
C GLY A 380 19.63 -10.45 8.68
N ILE A 381 18.44 -10.89 9.09
CA ILE A 381 17.57 -10.18 10.03
C ILE A 381 17.69 -10.88 11.39
N SER A 382 17.87 -10.10 12.46
CA SER A 382 17.96 -10.60 13.83
C SER A 382 17.19 -9.68 14.78
N ASP A 383 16.66 -10.23 15.86
CA ASP A 383 15.93 -9.45 16.87
C ASP A 383 16.81 -8.35 17.48
N TYR A 384 16.24 -7.16 17.65
CA TYR A 384 16.89 -6.01 18.28
C TYR A 384 16.17 -5.56 19.55
N TYR A 385 14.85 -5.41 19.50
CA TYR A 385 14.02 -5.05 20.66
C TYR A 385 12.61 -5.61 20.48
N ARG A 386 11.95 -5.98 21.58
CA ARG A 386 10.58 -6.52 21.53
C ARG A 386 9.66 -5.78 22.49
N ASN A 387 8.52 -5.34 21.97
CA ASN A 387 7.38 -4.89 22.77
C ASN A 387 6.19 -5.84 22.52
N THR A 388 5.78 -6.58 23.55
CA THR A 388 4.66 -7.52 23.44
C THR A 388 3.30 -6.88 23.72
N GLU A 389 3.27 -5.65 24.21
CA GLU A 389 2.06 -4.99 24.70
C GLU A 389 1.43 -4.07 23.65
N SER A 390 2.23 -3.47 22.76
CA SER A 390 1.79 -2.40 21.86
C SER A 390 2.47 -2.49 20.49
N ALA A 391 1.78 -2.04 19.44
CA ALA A 391 2.33 -2.00 18.09
C ALA A 391 3.21 -0.75 17.86
N LEU A 392 4.26 -0.88 17.05
CA LEU A 392 5.14 0.23 16.67
C LEU A 392 4.42 1.18 15.71
N LYS A 393 4.62 2.48 15.89
CA LYS A 393 4.04 3.56 15.09
C LYS A 393 5.04 4.52 14.47
N ALA A 394 6.24 4.60 15.01
CA ALA A 394 7.34 5.36 14.42
C ALA A 394 8.67 4.88 14.98
N LEU A 395 9.72 4.98 14.17
CA LEU A 395 11.09 4.69 14.55
C LEU A 395 11.99 5.79 14.00
N MET A 396 12.82 6.38 14.86
CA MET A 396 13.80 7.38 14.45
C MET A 396 15.11 7.22 15.23
N ASN A 397 16.14 7.92 14.79
CA ASN A 397 17.35 8.15 15.57
C ASN A 397 17.60 9.65 15.76
N ASP A 398 18.23 10.01 16.87
CA ASP A 398 18.79 11.35 17.04
C ASP A 398 20.19 11.46 16.41
N ALA A 399 20.77 12.65 16.48
CA ALA A 399 22.12 12.93 15.97
C ALA A 399 23.25 12.15 16.69
N GLU A 400 23.00 11.59 17.89
CA GLU A 400 23.94 10.74 18.61
C GLU A 400 23.77 9.25 18.27
N GLY A 401 22.72 8.89 17.53
CA GLY A 401 22.37 7.52 17.17
C GLY A 401 21.63 6.76 18.27
N ASN A 402 21.02 7.47 19.22
CA ASN A 402 20.04 6.89 20.12
C ASN A 402 18.74 6.64 19.34
N VAL A 403 18.12 5.49 19.58
CA VAL A 403 16.95 5.04 18.83
C VAL A 403 15.70 5.29 19.65
N PHE A 404 14.71 5.92 19.04
CA PHE A 404 13.42 6.23 19.65
C PHE A 404 12.31 5.49 18.91
N ALA A 405 11.46 4.82 19.68
CA ALA A 405 10.32 4.07 19.19
C ALA A 405 9.03 4.62 19.78
N ALA A 406 8.05 4.95 18.95
CA ALA A 406 6.70 5.30 19.38
C ALA A 406 5.76 4.12 19.22
N TRP A 407 4.82 3.98 20.15
CA TRP A 407 3.92 2.85 20.24
C TRP A 407 2.44 3.28 20.15
N ASP A 408 1.55 2.38 19.77
CA ASP A 408 0.12 2.66 19.56
C ASP A 408 -0.62 3.12 20.82
N ASN A 409 -0.06 2.81 21.99
CA ASN A 409 -0.57 3.19 23.30
C ASN A 409 -0.13 4.60 23.73
N GLY A 410 0.65 5.31 22.90
CA GLY A 410 1.20 6.64 23.20
C GLY A 410 2.42 6.63 24.12
N GLU A 411 3.11 5.49 24.21
CA GLU A 411 4.44 5.42 24.81
C GLU A 411 5.51 5.78 23.77
N ILE A 412 6.56 6.44 24.23
CA ILE A 412 7.81 6.63 23.50
C ILE A 412 8.93 6.00 24.32
N SER A 413 9.76 5.19 23.66
CA SER A 413 10.85 4.43 24.26
C SER A 413 12.19 4.82 23.67
N ILE A 414 13.20 5.04 24.51
CA ILE A 414 14.61 5.10 24.10
C ILE A 414 15.23 3.72 24.26
N ILE A 415 15.75 3.19 23.16
CA ILE A 415 16.39 1.89 23.10
C ILE A 415 17.89 2.11 23.05
N THR A 416 18.54 2.04 24.22
CA THR A 416 19.97 2.34 24.37
C THR A 416 20.87 1.10 24.23
N GLU A 417 20.32 -0.11 24.39
CA GLU A 417 21.07 -1.37 24.31
C GLU A 417 20.31 -2.44 23.47
N PRO A 418 20.95 -3.00 22.42
CA PRO A 418 20.38 -4.08 21.60
C PRO A 418 20.11 -5.35 22.41
N GLY A 419 19.01 -6.05 22.08
CA GLY A 419 18.68 -7.39 22.59
C GLY A 419 18.18 -7.42 24.04
N THR A 420 17.77 -6.27 24.58
CA THR A 420 17.20 -6.17 25.92
C THR A 420 15.70 -5.90 25.85
N ASP A 421 14.91 -6.49 26.75
CA ASP A 421 13.50 -6.13 26.95
C ASP A 421 13.35 -4.84 27.79
N THR A 422 14.43 -4.06 27.92
CA THR A 422 14.51 -2.89 28.78
C THR A 422 14.76 -1.64 27.95
N ALA A 423 13.75 -0.78 27.85
CA ALA A 423 13.89 0.58 27.33
C ALA A 423 13.58 1.58 28.44
N GLN A 424 14.15 2.79 28.35
CA GLN A 424 13.62 3.92 29.10
C GLN A 424 12.37 4.37 28.38
N THR A 425 11.22 4.32 29.05
CA THR A 425 9.94 4.69 28.47
C THR A 425 9.35 5.89 29.18
N TRP A 426 8.70 6.75 28.42
CA TRP A 426 7.75 7.71 28.96
C TRP A 426 6.46 7.62 28.17
N THR A 427 5.36 7.85 28.88
CA THR A 427 4.06 8.04 28.26
C THR A 427 3.83 9.53 28.12
N ASP A 428 3.64 10.00 26.89
CA ASP A 428 3.20 11.39 26.65
C ASP A 428 1.67 11.47 26.53
N GLY A 429 0.98 10.32 26.39
CA GLY A 429 -0.47 10.23 26.22
C GLY A 429 -0.95 10.72 24.86
N ILE A 430 -0.05 10.91 23.89
CA ILE A 430 -0.34 11.21 22.50
C ILE A 430 -0.63 9.90 21.80
N THR A 431 -1.90 9.71 21.43
CA THR A 431 -2.34 8.56 20.62
C THR A 431 -2.42 8.96 19.14
N GLU A 432 -2.57 7.98 18.26
CA GLU A 432 -2.68 8.18 16.80
C GLU A 432 -1.43 8.77 16.14
N ILE A 433 -0.26 8.44 16.70
CA ILE A 433 1.05 8.79 16.14
C ILE A 433 1.17 8.21 14.74
N GLN A 434 1.55 9.07 13.79
CA GLN A 434 1.81 8.72 12.39
C GLN A 434 3.30 8.60 12.11
N ASP A 435 4.11 9.52 12.66
CA ASP A 435 5.55 9.52 12.45
C ASP A 435 6.27 10.38 13.50
N MET A 436 7.60 10.28 13.57
CA MET A 436 8.46 11.09 14.43
C MET A 436 9.72 11.59 13.71
N ALA A 437 10.22 12.77 14.12
CA ALA A 437 11.51 13.29 13.67
C ALA A 437 12.31 13.90 14.82
N HIS A 438 13.64 13.83 14.73
CA HIS A 438 14.53 14.58 15.62
C HIS A 438 14.71 16.00 15.09
N ASN A 439 14.57 16.99 15.96
CA ASN A 439 14.99 18.36 15.67
C ASN A 439 16.43 18.57 16.16
N PRO A 440 17.42 18.68 15.26
CA PRO A 440 18.82 18.85 15.66
C PRO A 440 19.13 20.24 16.24
N ALA A 441 18.28 21.24 16.01
CA ALA A 441 18.55 22.62 16.43
C ALA A 441 18.32 22.85 17.93
N ASP A 442 17.31 22.18 18.52
CA ASP A 442 16.92 22.32 19.92
C ASP A 442 16.85 21.01 20.69
N ASN A 443 17.23 19.89 20.05
CA ASN A 443 17.25 18.55 20.63
C ASN A 443 15.87 18.07 21.12
N THR A 444 14.83 18.36 20.35
CA THR A 444 13.47 17.89 20.61
C THR A 444 13.06 16.75 19.68
N ILE A 445 12.08 15.96 20.11
CA ILE A 445 11.36 15.01 19.25
C ILE A 445 10.10 15.70 18.76
N ILE A 446 9.90 15.68 17.44
CA ILE A 446 8.68 16.10 16.79
C ILE A 446 7.81 14.86 16.62
N VAL A 447 6.61 14.88 17.20
CA VAL A 447 5.59 13.84 17.02
C VAL A 447 4.53 14.39 16.08
N MET A 448 4.26 13.66 15.00
CA MET A 448 3.15 13.94 14.09
C MET A 448 2.00 12.98 14.36
N ARG A 449 0.78 13.50 14.45
CA ARG A 449 -0.44 12.70 14.61
C ARG A 449 -1.59 13.20 13.75
N ASP A 450 -2.46 12.28 13.35
CA ASP A 450 -3.80 12.64 12.91
C ASP A 450 -4.66 12.95 14.14
N THR A 451 -5.55 13.92 14.01
CA THR A 451 -6.49 14.30 15.08
C THR A 451 -7.86 13.66 14.91
N GLY A 452 -8.10 12.94 13.79
CA GLY A 452 -9.40 12.41 13.40
C GLY A 452 -10.42 13.49 13.00
N THR A 453 -10.03 14.77 12.98
CA THR A 453 -10.89 15.91 12.65
C THR A 453 -10.53 16.57 11.32
N GLY A 454 -9.71 15.90 10.51
CA GLY A 454 -9.17 16.45 9.26
C GLY A 454 -8.07 17.49 9.51
N SER A 455 -7.29 17.29 10.57
CA SER A 455 -6.10 18.09 10.84
C SER A 455 -4.96 17.21 11.36
N THR A 456 -3.74 17.63 11.05
CA THR A 456 -2.50 17.01 11.54
C THR A 456 -1.89 17.93 12.60
N GLU A 457 -1.54 17.39 13.76
CA GLU A 457 -0.88 18.13 14.83
C GLU A 457 0.59 17.74 14.93
N LEU A 458 1.47 18.74 15.06
CA LEU A 458 2.89 18.58 15.32
C LEU A 458 3.19 19.02 16.75
N THR A 459 3.71 18.11 17.57
CA THR A 459 4.06 18.38 18.97
C THR A 459 5.55 18.16 19.18
N GLY A 460 6.22 19.14 19.80
CA GLY A 460 7.61 19.03 20.24
C GLY A 460 7.70 18.50 21.67
N ILE A 461 8.61 17.56 21.91
CA ILE A 461 8.89 16.94 23.21
C ILE A 461 10.39 17.08 23.51
N GLU A 462 10.74 17.62 24.67
CA GLU A 462 12.13 17.70 25.13
C GLU A 462 12.63 16.30 25.55
N ILE A 463 13.73 15.83 24.97
CA ILE A 463 14.29 14.49 25.28
C ILE A 463 14.67 14.38 26.77
N ASP A 464 15.29 15.42 27.33
CA ASP A 464 15.74 15.45 28.73
C ASP A 464 14.60 15.73 29.72
N ASN A 465 13.44 16.16 29.23
CA ASN A 465 12.27 16.46 30.05
C ASN A 465 10.98 16.10 29.29
N PRO A 466 10.66 14.81 29.13
CA PRO A 466 9.55 14.37 28.29
C PRO A 466 8.15 14.82 28.75
N ALA A 467 8.05 15.36 29.97
CA ALA A 467 6.82 15.99 30.46
C ALA A 467 6.58 17.40 29.88
N SER A 468 7.63 18.05 29.34
CA SER A 468 7.53 19.32 28.63
C SER A 468 7.16 19.05 27.17
N ARG A 469 5.93 19.43 26.80
CA ARG A 469 5.44 19.31 25.43
C ARG A 469 4.82 20.61 24.96
N THR A 470 5.01 20.92 23.69
CA THR A 470 4.48 22.12 23.05
C THR A 470 3.88 21.76 21.71
N VAL A 471 2.62 22.15 21.48
CA VAL A 471 2.04 22.07 20.14
C VAL A 471 2.73 23.13 19.28
N LEU A 472 3.46 22.68 18.27
CA LEU A 472 4.24 23.53 17.36
C LEU A 472 3.35 24.07 16.24
N ALA A 473 2.48 23.21 15.71
CA ALA A 473 1.55 23.57 14.64
C ALA A 473 0.35 22.61 14.56
N THR A 474 -0.72 23.11 13.96
CA THR A 474 -1.86 22.31 13.49
C THR A 474 -2.09 22.62 12.02
N ILE A 475 -1.88 21.62 11.17
CA ILE A 475 -1.98 21.71 9.71
C ILE A 475 -3.36 21.22 9.30
N ALA A 476 -4.07 22.03 8.50
CA ALA A 476 -5.34 21.62 7.91
C ALA A 476 -5.09 20.55 6.84
N SER A 477 -5.26 19.29 7.22
CA SER A 477 -4.94 18.15 6.38
C SER A 477 -5.84 16.98 6.74
N PRO A 478 -6.57 16.40 5.76
CA PRO A 478 -7.35 15.19 6.00
C PRO A 478 -6.50 13.94 6.28
N ARG A 479 -5.17 13.98 6.05
CA ARG A 479 -4.28 12.83 6.24
C ARG A 479 -2.81 13.25 6.31
N SER A 480 -2.10 12.79 7.33
CA SER A 480 -0.64 12.91 7.45
C SER A 480 0.07 11.63 7.01
N PHE A 481 1.34 11.76 6.61
CA PHE A 481 2.16 10.63 6.17
C PHE A 481 3.48 10.55 6.94
N GLN A 482 4.42 11.46 6.68
CA GLN A 482 5.74 11.46 7.30
C GLN A 482 6.20 12.87 7.67
N VAL A 483 7.11 12.96 8.63
CA VAL A 483 7.71 14.22 9.12
C VAL A 483 9.23 14.10 9.17
N THR A 484 9.92 15.19 8.86
CA THR A 484 11.38 15.29 9.00
C THR A 484 11.76 16.71 9.41
N CYS A 485 13.02 16.93 9.80
CA CYS A 485 13.49 18.23 10.27
C CYS A 485 14.82 18.59 9.62
N GLY A 486 14.94 19.85 9.21
CA GLY A 486 16.17 20.43 8.67
C GLY A 486 17.21 20.69 9.75
N SER A 487 18.44 20.95 9.32
CA SER A 487 19.54 21.32 10.24
C SER A 487 19.32 22.66 10.96
N ASP A 488 18.44 23.50 10.43
CA ASP A 488 18.07 24.81 10.98
C ASP A 488 16.90 24.75 11.96
N GLY A 489 16.29 23.57 12.15
CA GLY A 489 15.11 23.38 12.99
C GLY A 489 13.78 23.60 12.25
N THR A 490 13.80 23.86 10.94
CA THR A 490 12.57 23.88 10.12
C THR A 490 12.00 22.48 10.04
N ILE A 491 10.70 22.34 10.33
CA ILE A 491 9.98 21.07 10.26
C ILE A 491 9.33 20.95 8.90
N TYR A 492 9.44 19.79 8.27
CA TYR A 492 8.80 19.48 7.00
C TYR A 492 7.82 18.33 7.21
N ALA A 493 6.56 18.54 6.88
CA ALA A 493 5.51 17.54 6.98
C ALA A 493 4.96 17.22 5.59
N LEU A 494 4.95 15.92 5.26
CA LEU A 494 4.30 15.40 4.07
C LEU A 494 2.86 15.05 4.41
N VAL A 495 1.92 15.76 3.78
CA VAL A 495 0.49 15.66 4.10
C VAL A 495 -0.37 15.68 2.84
N TRP A 496 -1.64 15.30 2.97
CA TRP A 496 -2.66 15.64 1.98
C TRP A 496 -3.28 17.00 2.26
N ASP A 497 -3.58 17.72 1.20
CA ASP A 497 -4.47 18.87 1.28
C ASP A 497 -5.94 18.45 1.11
N SER A 498 -6.84 19.43 1.20
CA SER A 498 -8.28 19.19 1.05
C SER A 498 -8.72 18.81 -0.36
N SER A 499 -7.84 18.94 -1.36
CA SER A 499 -8.08 18.50 -2.74
C SER A 499 -7.70 17.03 -2.96
N GLY A 500 -7.02 16.40 -1.99
CA GLY A 500 -6.46 15.05 -2.12
C GLY A 500 -5.09 15.03 -2.77
N ALA A 501 -4.41 16.17 -2.88
CA ALA A 501 -3.06 16.26 -3.40
C ALA A 501 -2.02 16.17 -2.27
N PHE A 502 -0.89 15.53 -2.55
CA PHE A 502 0.26 15.56 -1.66
C PHE A 502 0.96 16.91 -1.73
N ILE A 503 1.20 17.49 -0.56
CA ILE A 503 1.91 18.75 -0.37
C ILE A 503 2.98 18.60 0.70
N ILE A 504 4.01 19.43 0.62
CA ILE A 504 5.02 19.56 1.68
C ILE A 504 4.76 20.87 2.41
N VAL A 505 4.43 20.78 3.68
CA VAL A 505 4.23 21.94 4.58
C VAL A 505 5.49 22.14 5.41
N THR A 506 5.94 23.38 5.50
CA THR A 506 7.02 23.81 6.39
C THR A 506 6.43 24.42 7.65
N VAL A 507 7.05 24.16 8.79
CA VAL A 507 6.84 24.91 10.03
C VAL A 507 8.19 25.47 10.47
N ASP A 508 8.32 26.80 10.46
CA ASP A 508 9.55 27.45 10.92
C ASP A 508 9.69 27.36 12.45
N PRO A 509 10.88 27.67 13.01
CA PRO A 509 11.10 27.64 14.46
C PRO A 509 10.16 28.57 15.26
N GLU A 510 9.57 29.58 14.62
CA GLU A 510 8.55 30.45 15.22
C GLU A 510 7.12 29.88 15.17
N GLY A 511 6.92 28.73 14.52
CA GLY A 511 5.64 28.04 14.37
C GLY A 511 4.80 28.51 13.17
N ASN A 512 5.35 29.31 12.27
CA ASN A 512 4.64 29.76 11.07
C ASN A 512 4.62 28.65 10.02
N GLN A 513 3.44 28.45 9.43
CA GLN A 513 3.21 27.41 8.44
C GLN A 513 3.25 27.99 7.02
N SER A 514 3.88 27.28 6.09
CA SER A 514 3.81 27.59 4.66
C SER A 514 3.83 26.32 3.81
N VAL A 515 3.29 26.37 2.59
CA VAL A 515 3.42 25.25 1.64
C VAL A 515 4.67 25.49 0.80
N LEU A 516 5.62 24.57 0.88
CA LEU A 516 6.87 24.64 0.12
C LEU A 516 6.68 24.08 -1.29
N HIS A 517 6.03 22.91 -1.40
CA HIS A 517 5.76 22.26 -2.69
C HIS A 517 4.32 21.76 -2.76
N HIS A 518 3.67 22.03 -3.89
CA HIS A 518 2.33 21.55 -4.22
C HIS A 518 2.38 20.38 -5.20
N ASP A 519 1.33 19.56 -5.21
CA ASP A 519 1.07 18.56 -6.25
C ASP A 519 2.28 17.68 -6.59
N ILE A 520 2.99 17.21 -5.56
CA ILE A 520 4.34 16.64 -5.71
C ILE A 520 4.38 15.37 -6.59
N PHE A 521 3.23 14.72 -6.81
CA PHE A 521 3.06 13.54 -7.67
C PHE A 521 2.12 13.76 -8.87
N SER A 522 1.81 15.00 -9.24
CA SER A 522 0.90 15.29 -10.38
C SER A 522 1.33 14.69 -11.72
N ASP A 523 2.63 14.52 -11.91
CA ASP A 523 3.25 13.93 -13.11
C ASP A 523 3.46 12.42 -13.01
N ASN A 524 3.34 11.82 -11.82
CA ASN A 524 3.58 10.41 -11.59
C ASN A 524 2.49 9.77 -10.73
N ARG A 525 1.72 8.87 -11.35
CA ARG A 525 0.65 8.13 -10.66
C ARG A 525 1.19 6.90 -9.91
N ALA A 526 2.45 6.54 -10.07
CA ALA A 526 3.03 5.36 -9.44
C ALA A 526 3.50 5.71 -8.02
N VAL A 527 2.55 5.85 -7.08
CA VAL A 527 2.80 6.11 -5.66
C VAL A 527 1.94 5.14 -4.85
N ALA A 528 2.49 4.51 -3.80
CA ALA A 528 1.74 3.70 -2.84
C ALA A 528 1.77 4.36 -1.45
N LEU A 529 2.95 4.48 -0.86
CA LEU A 529 3.24 5.35 0.28
C LEU A 529 4.65 5.91 0.07
N PRO A 530 4.81 7.23 -0.03
CA PRO A 530 6.12 7.83 -0.30
C PRO A 530 6.97 7.83 0.97
N GLY A 531 8.20 7.36 0.83
CA GLY A 531 9.27 7.61 1.78
C GLY A 531 9.74 9.06 1.69
N PHE A 532 10.00 9.65 2.84
CA PHE A 532 10.24 11.08 3.00
C PHE A 532 11.31 11.33 4.05
N THR A 533 12.39 12.02 3.67
CA THR A 533 13.44 12.38 4.62
C THR A 533 14.17 13.64 4.18
N TYR A 534 14.75 14.36 5.12
CA TYR A 534 15.67 15.46 4.84
C TYR A 534 17.09 14.90 4.65
N CYS A 535 17.79 15.40 3.64
CA CYS A 535 19.18 15.06 3.35
C CYS A 535 20.05 16.29 3.60
N ARG A 536 20.87 16.25 4.67
CA ARG A 536 21.78 17.34 5.05
C ARG A 536 22.79 17.66 3.96
N GLU A 537 23.29 16.63 3.29
CA GLU A 537 24.34 16.78 2.28
C GLU A 537 23.91 17.54 1.02
N THR A 538 22.61 17.51 0.71
CA THR A 538 22.03 18.20 -0.46
C THR A 538 21.17 19.40 -0.08
N ASP A 539 20.93 19.62 1.22
CA ASP A 539 19.98 20.59 1.74
C ASP A 539 18.61 20.50 1.03
N GLY A 540 18.03 19.31 1.07
CA GLY A 540 16.84 18.99 0.30
C GLY A 540 16.07 17.80 0.85
N LEU A 541 14.78 17.75 0.51
CA LEU A 541 13.87 16.69 0.90
C LEU A 541 13.88 15.59 -0.17
N MET A 542 14.19 14.38 0.23
CA MET A 542 14.05 13.20 -0.62
C MET A 542 12.64 12.66 -0.48
N VAL A 543 11.95 12.50 -1.61
CA VAL A 543 10.61 11.93 -1.70
C VAL A 543 10.67 10.77 -2.69
N SER A 544 10.31 9.57 -2.25
CA SER A 544 10.25 8.41 -3.14
C SER A 544 8.89 8.26 -3.83
N THR A 545 8.93 7.61 -4.98
CA THR A 545 7.80 7.04 -5.71
C THR A 545 8.08 5.56 -5.98
N ILE A 546 7.17 4.88 -6.66
CA ILE A 546 7.39 3.52 -7.15
C ILE A 546 8.49 3.47 -8.23
N GLU A 547 8.74 4.57 -8.94
CA GLU A 547 9.64 4.61 -10.09
C GLU A 547 10.99 5.27 -9.79
N ASP A 548 11.02 6.23 -8.87
CA ASP A 548 12.17 7.09 -8.62
C ASP A 548 12.23 7.62 -7.18
N ILE A 549 13.39 8.14 -6.80
CA ILE A 549 13.56 9.03 -5.66
C ILE A 549 13.84 10.41 -6.23
N ARG A 550 13.13 11.41 -5.72
CA ARG A 550 13.20 12.79 -6.17
C ARG A 550 13.75 13.65 -5.05
N LEU A 551 14.60 14.60 -5.41
CA LEU A 551 15.13 15.60 -4.50
C LEU A 551 14.37 16.90 -4.70
N TYR A 552 13.76 17.41 -3.63
CA TYR A 552 13.06 18.69 -3.55
C TYR A 552 13.91 19.65 -2.72
N PRO A 553 14.63 20.58 -3.36
CA PRO A 553 15.42 21.58 -2.65
C PRO A 553 14.58 22.41 -1.68
N VAL A 554 15.13 22.73 -0.50
CA VAL A 554 14.43 23.54 0.51
C VAL A 554 14.35 25.02 0.14
N ASP A 555 15.21 25.47 -0.78
CA ASP A 555 15.17 26.84 -1.34
C ASP A 555 14.00 27.09 -2.30
N GLY A 556 13.17 26.06 -2.56
CA GLY A 556 12.01 26.11 -3.45
C GLY A 556 12.37 26.03 -4.93
N SER A 557 13.64 25.75 -5.28
CA SER A 557 14.03 25.50 -6.66
C SER A 557 13.44 24.20 -7.21
N ALA A 558 13.58 24.00 -8.52
CA ALA A 558 12.94 22.89 -9.20
C ALA A 558 13.49 21.55 -8.71
N ARG A 559 12.60 20.59 -8.45
CA ARG A 559 12.97 19.23 -8.09
C ARG A 559 13.83 18.56 -9.15
N THR A 560 14.64 17.60 -8.73
CA THR A 560 15.45 16.76 -9.62
C THR A 560 15.23 15.28 -9.29
N THR A 561 15.53 14.40 -10.25
CA THR A 561 15.54 12.95 -10.03
C THR A 561 16.87 12.56 -9.40
N PHE A 562 16.84 12.01 -8.19
CA PHE A 562 18.01 11.55 -7.46
C PHE A 562 18.39 10.11 -7.84
N ALA A 563 17.41 9.20 -7.87
CA ALA A 563 17.63 7.82 -8.25
C ALA A 563 16.43 7.29 -9.02
N VAL A 564 16.63 6.30 -9.89
CA VAL A 564 15.55 5.65 -10.64
C VAL A 564 15.59 4.16 -10.40
N SER A 565 14.48 3.63 -9.90
CA SER A 565 14.33 2.25 -9.45
C SER A 565 14.47 1.26 -10.60
N ASN A 566 15.04 0.10 -10.28
CA ASN A 566 15.12 -1.05 -11.19
C ASN A 566 13.81 -1.85 -11.12
N GLY A 567 12.77 -1.32 -11.75
CA GLY A 567 11.40 -1.83 -11.71
C GLY A 567 10.44 -0.85 -11.03
N ALA A 568 9.13 -1.09 -11.15
CA ALA A 568 8.10 -0.35 -10.41
C ALA A 568 7.94 -0.96 -9.02
N VAL A 569 8.56 -0.38 -7.99
CA VAL A 569 8.44 -0.89 -6.63
C VAL A 569 8.52 0.18 -5.55
N ASP A 570 7.74 -0.03 -4.49
CA ASP A 570 7.61 0.83 -3.33
C ASP A 570 8.92 1.02 -2.54
N ILE A 571 9.14 2.25 -2.11
CA ILE A 571 10.16 2.67 -1.15
C ILE A 571 9.39 3.41 -0.05
N PHE A 572 8.92 2.70 0.96
CA PHE A 572 8.00 3.27 1.95
C PHE A 572 8.66 4.20 2.96
N THR A 573 9.97 4.06 3.15
CA THR A 573 10.71 4.83 4.14
C THR A 573 12.13 5.09 3.68
N LEU A 574 12.62 6.26 4.07
CA LEU A 574 13.97 6.74 3.85
C LEU A 574 14.41 7.39 5.16
N THR A 575 15.68 7.22 5.52
CA THR A 575 16.29 8.01 6.61
C THR A 575 17.71 8.37 6.25
N GLU A 576 18.20 9.47 6.82
CA GLU A 576 19.62 9.79 6.81
C GLU A 576 20.26 9.22 8.07
N ASP A 577 21.34 8.45 7.92
CA ASP A 577 22.14 8.01 9.06
C ASP A 577 23.09 9.11 9.56
N ASN A 578 23.72 8.85 10.70
CA ASN A 578 24.59 9.83 11.34
C ASN A 578 25.80 10.23 10.48
N ASP A 579 26.23 9.35 9.58
CA ASP A 579 27.35 9.57 8.66
C ASP A 579 26.92 10.32 7.38
N GLY A 580 25.64 10.65 7.24
CA GLY A 580 25.08 11.36 6.08
C GLY A 580 24.76 10.43 4.91
N ALA A 581 24.77 9.12 5.11
CA ALA A 581 24.29 8.18 4.10
C ALA A 581 22.75 8.11 4.15
N ILE A 582 22.13 8.06 2.97
CA ILE A 582 20.68 7.86 2.89
C ILE A 582 20.40 6.37 2.85
N VAL A 583 19.74 5.89 3.88
CA VAL A 583 19.31 4.51 4.01
C VAL A 583 17.88 4.40 3.52
N GLY A 584 17.63 3.38 2.73
CA GLY A 584 16.30 3.06 2.28
C GLY A 584 16.08 1.57 2.20
N MET A 585 14.82 1.21 2.13
CA MET A 585 14.39 -0.14 1.84
C MET A 585 13.63 -0.10 0.54
N HIS A 586 13.97 -1.03 -0.34
CA HIS A 586 13.19 -1.29 -1.51
C HIS A 586 13.18 -2.78 -1.63
N SER A 587 12.01 -3.33 -1.83
CA SER A 587 11.94 -4.60 -2.49
C SER A 587 12.76 -5.77 -1.98
N GLY A 588 12.73 -6.05 -0.68
CA GLY A 588 13.49 -7.19 -0.18
C GLY A 588 14.96 -6.86 -0.04
N ARG A 589 15.35 -5.63 -0.36
CA ARG A 589 16.70 -5.13 -0.21
C ARG A 589 16.71 -3.95 0.72
N VAL A 590 17.75 -3.92 1.52
CA VAL A 590 18.13 -2.75 2.29
C VAL A 590 19.35 -2.16 1.60
N PHE A 591 19.37 -0.86 1.37
CA PHE A 591 20.47 -0.20 0.68
C PHE A 591 20.88 1.10 1.37
N ARG A 592 22.10 1.52 1.06
CA ARG A 592 22.66 2.82 1.43
C ARG A 592 23.10 3.57 0.19
N PHE A 593 22.70 4.83 0.08
CA PHE A 593 23.35 5.79 -0.78
C PHE A 593 24.52 6.42 -0.04
N LEU A 594 25.70 6.31 -0.61
CA LEU A 594 26.94 6.87 -0.07
C LEU A 594 27.41 7.99 -0.98
N LYS A 595 27.72 9.14 -0.40
CA LYS A 595 28.33 10.24 -1.14
C LYS A 595 29.72 9.83 -1.61
N ASN A 596 30.03 10.05 -2.89
CA ASN A 596 31.34 9.77 -3.44
C ASN A 596 32.35 10.75 -2.85
N GLU A 597 33.45 10.24 -2.29
CA GLU A 597 34.59 11.08 -1.89
C GLU A 597 35.20 11.71 -3.15
N GLY A 598 35.32 13.04 -3.17
CA GLY A 598 35.80 13.83 -4.32
C GLY A 598 37.31 13.84 -4.51
#